data_AF-A0A2E4BVY8-F1
#
_entry.id   AF-A0A2E4BVY8-F1
#
_cell.length_a   1.000
_cell.length_b   1.000
_cell.length_c   1.000
_cell.angle_alpha   90.00
_cell.angle_beta   90.00
_cell.angle_gamma   90.00
#
_symmetry.space_group_name_H-M   'P 1'
#
loop_
_entity.id
_entity.type
_entity.pdbx_description
1 polymer ?
#
loop_
_entity_poly.entity_id
_entity_poly.type
_entity_poly.pdbx_seq_one_letter_code
_entity_poly.pdbx_strand_id
1 'polypeptide(L)'
;QGPGLELPSSVAVDLDGDVYVTSWWNCKVEIFRRDGSHITTLSGNADILSKWAQEFLDQNPDYRKARQLVKDLKPEWAFFRPISIKTTEDGRIWISEDERWRIQVYQKELDWEVPALNL
;
A
#
# COMPACT_ATOMS: atom_id res chain seq x y z
N GLN A 1 -9.18 10.51 -15.39
CA GLN A 1 -9.90 10.87 -14.15
C GLN A 1 -8.83 11.33 -13.18
N GLY A 2 -8.96 12.51 -12.57
CA GLY A 2 -7.97 13.01 -11.61
C GLY A 2 -7.95 12.18 -10.32
N PRO A 3 -6.99 12.40 -9.42
CA PRO A 3 -6.97 11.74 -8.12
C PRO A 3 -8.25 12.09 -7.35
N GLY A 4 -9.12 11.10 -7.17
CA GLY A 4 -10.43 11.25 -6.55
C GLY A 4 -10.38 10.72 -5.13
N LEU A 5 -10.44 11.62 -4.14
CA LEU A 5 -10.60 11.25 -2.75
C LEU A 5 -12.06 10.86 -2.50
N GLU A 6 -12.32 9.55 -2.45
CA GLU A 6 -13.67 9.01 -2.21
C GLU A 6 -13.74 8.44 -0.80
N LEU A 7 -14.46 9.15 0.08
CA LEU A 7 -14.56 8.83 1.50
C LEU A 7 -13.17 8.67 2.16
N PRO A 8 -12.38 9.77 2.24
CA PRO A 8 -11.09 9.73 2.90
C PRO A 8 -11.26 9.32 4.37
N SER A 9 -10.46 8.35 4.82
CA SER A 9 -10.58 7.79 6.16
C SER A 9 -9.46 8.25 7.11
N SER A 10 -8.27 8.52 6.58
CA SER A 10 -7.10 8.91 7.35
C SER A 10 -6.09 9.66 6.50
N VAL A 11 -5.27 10.47 7.17
CA VAL A 11 -4.20 11.26 6.56
C VAL A 11 -2.95 11.20 7.44
N ALA A 12 -1.78 11.16 6.81
CA ALA A 12 -0.48 11.29 7.45
C ALA A 12 0.43 12.19 6.62
N VAL A 13 1.41 12.80 7.27
CA VAL A 13 2.43 13.65 6.64
C VAL A 13 3.79 13.14 7.06
N ASP A 14 4.72 12.98 6.12
CA ASP A 14 6.08 12.58 6.43
C ASP A 14 7.00 13.79 6.73
N LEU A 15 8.29 13.52 6.97
CA LEU A 15 9.27 14.55 7.31
C LEU A 15 9.57 15.52 6.15
N ASP A 16 9.38 15.09 4.90
CA ASP A 16 9.59 15.93 3.71
C ASP A 16 8.36 16.80 3.42
N GLY A 17 7.24 16.51 4.09
CA GLY A 17 5.97 17.20 3.93
C GLY A 17 5.07 16.58 2.86
N ASP A 18 5.36 15.36 2.39
CA ASP A 18 4.44 14.63 1.52
C ASP A 18 3.25 14.13 2.34
N VAL A 19 2.06 14.26 1.75
CA VAL A 19 0.77 13.98 2.37
C VAL A 19 0.21 12.68 1.79
N TYR A 20 -0.12 11.75 2.67
CA TYR A 20 -0.66 10.43 2.32
C TYR A 20 -2.09 10.36 2.81
N VAL A 21 -3.04 10.06 1.92
CA VAL A 21 -4.46 10.01 2.23
C VAL A 21 -5.02 8.64 1.86
N THR A 22 -5.54 7.92 2.85
CA THR A 22 -6.27 6.67 2.60
C THR A 22 -7.71 6.98 2.23
N SER A 23 -8.20 6.29 1.20
CA SER A 23 -9.59 6.38 0.75
C SER A 23 -10.25 5.02 0.88
N TRP A 24 -11.28 4.97 1.73
CA TRP A 24 -11.93 3.72 2.11
C TRP A 24 -12.71 3.11 0.95
N TRP A 25 -13.40 3.94 0.16
CA TRP A 25 -14.30 3.46 -0.89
C TRP A 25 -13.57 2.98 -2.14
N ASN A 26 -12.63 3.77 -2.64
CA ASN A 26 -11.86 3.43 -3.84
C ASN A 26 -10.69 2.46 -3.57
N CYS A 27 -10.49 2.06 -2.29
CA CYS A 27 -9.45 1.15 -1.83
C CYS A 27 -8.03 1.56 -2.25
N LYS A 28 -7.70 2.85 -2.10
CA LYS A 28 -6.41 3.42 -2.52
C LYS A 28 -5.80 4.32 -1.46
N VAL A 29 -4.50 4.57 -1.62
CA VAL A 29 -3.80 5.65 -0.93
C VAL A 29 -3.30 6.64 -1.97
N GLU A 30 -3.78 7.87 -1.89
CA GLU A 30 -3.34 8.97 -2.74
C GLU A 30 -2.21 9.73 -2.03
N ILE A 31 -1.14 10.02 -2.76
CA ILE A 31 0.04 10.70 -2.23
C ILE A 31 0.20 12.04 -2.94
N PHE A 32 0.39 13.09 -2.16
CA PHE A 32 0.55 14.46 -2.63
C PHE A 32 1.83 15.07 -2.07
N ARG A 33 2.45 15.98 -2.82
CA ARG A 33 3.51 16.83 -2.29
C ARG A 33 2.94 17.85 -1.33
N ARG A 34 3.84 18.52 -0.59
CA ARG A 34 3.54 19.66 0.27
C ARG A 34 2.77 20.80 -0.43
N ASP A 35 2.98 20.98 -1.74
CA ASP A 35 2.28 21.99 -2.55
C ASP A 35 0.88 21.55 -3.03
N GLY A 36 0.47 20.33 -2.69
CA GLY A 36 -0.81 19.73 -3.11
C GLY A 36 -0.76 19.05 -4.48
N SER A 37 0.39 19.04 -5.17
CA SER A 37 0.54 18.28 -6.42
C SER A 37 0.47 16.78 -6.16
N HIS A 38 -0.28 16.05 -6.99
CA HIS A 38 -0.38 14.60 -6.90
C HIS A 38 0.95 13.96 -7.33
N ILE A 39 1.45 13.03 -6.50
CA ILE A 39 2.66 12.25 -6.77
C ILE A 39 2.27 10.93 -7.43
N THR A 40 1.48 10.12 -6.70
CA THR A 40 1.14 8.76 -7.12
C THR A 40 -0.03 8.21 -6.30
N THR A 41 -0.53 7.06 -6.73
CA THR A 41 -1.62 6.33 -6.09
C THR A 41 -1.17 4.90 -5.81
N LEU A 42 -1.25 4.48 -4.54
CA LEU A 42 -1.00 3.09 -4.13
C LEU A 42 -2.32 2.31 -4.14
N SER A 43 -2.31 1.12 -4.73
CA SER A 43 -3.46 0.20 -4.75
C SER A 43 -3.22 -1.08 -3.93
N GLY A 44 -2.15 -1.13 -3.13
CA GLY A 44 -1.73 -2.30 -2.37
C GLY A 44 -0.76 -3.17 -3.15
N ASN A 45 0.28 -3.67 -2.49
CA ASN A 45 1.36 -4.47 -3.09
C ASN A 45 1.81 -5.60 -2.15
N ALA A 46 0.88 -6.24 -1.44
CA ALA A 46 1.19 -7.37 -0.57
C ALA A 46 1.36 -8.69 -1.35
N ASP A 47 2.18 -8.68 -2.40
CA ASP A 47 2.51 -9.84 -3.24
C ASP A 47 3.44 -10.83 -2.53
N ILE A 48 4.35 -10.30 -1.71
CA ILE A 48 5.18 -11.06 -0.81
C ILE A 48 4.35 -11.42 0.44
N LEU A 49 4.25 -12.73 0.70
CA LEU A 49 3.58 -13.24 1.89
C LEU A 49 4.38 -12.93 3.15
N SER A 50 3.66 -12.66 4.25
CA SER A 50 4.30 -12.60 5.57
C SER A 50 4.86 -13.96 5.96
N LYS A 51 5.83 -13.95 6.88
CA LYS A 51 6.42 -15.18 7.44
C LYS A 51 5.37 -16.21 7.86
N TRP A 52 4.35 -15.78 8.59
CA TRP A 52 3.27 -16.67 9.06
C TRP A 52 2.36 -17.17 7.94
N ALA A 53 2.05 -16.32 6.95
CA ALA A 53 1.26 -16.76 5.80
C ALA A 53 2.01 -17.81 4.97
N GLN A 54 3.33 -17.66 4.85
CA GLN A 54 4.18 -18.63 4.18
C GLN A 54 4.26 -19.95 4.96
N GLU A 55 4.47 -19.89 6.28
CA GLU A 55 4.44 -21.07 7.16
C GLU A 55 3.08 -21.80 7.09
N PHE A 56 1.95 -21.08 7.04
CA PHE A 56 0.63 -21.68 6.89
C PHE A 56 0.49 -22.46 5.57
N LEU A 57 0.92 -21.88 4.45
CA LEU A 57 0.91 -22.57 3.16
C LEU A 57 1.87 -23.76 3.14
N ASP A 58 2.97 -23.68 3.90
CA ASP A 58 3.94 -24.75 3.97
C ASP A 58 3.43 -25.99 4.69
N GLN A 59 2.61 -25.79 5.73
CA GLN A 59 1.96 -26.88 6.47
C GLN A 59 0.72 -27.43 5.75
N ASN A 60 0.12 -26.66 4.83
CA ASN A 60 -1.15 -27.02 4.19
C ASN A 60 -0.99 -27.17 2.67
N PRO A 61 -0.60 -28.36 2.17
CA PRO A 61 -0.29 -28.56 0.76
C PRO A 61 -1.48 -28.33 -0.18
N ASP A 62 -2.71 -28.56 0.28
CA ASP A 62 -3.91 -28.33 -0.54
C ASP A 62 -4.18 -26.85 -0.76
N TYR A 63 -3.96 -26.00 0.26
CA TYR A 63 -4.07 -24.54 0.12
C TYR A 63 -2.99 -23.99 -0.81
N ARG A 64 -1.77 -24.53 -0.74
CA ARG A 64 -0.70 -24.18 -1.69
C ARG A 64 -1.09 -24.51 -3.13
N LYS A 65 -1.63 -25.70 -3.38
CA LYS A 65 -2.11 -26.11 -4.72
C LYS A 65 -3.27 -25.23 -5.19
N ALA A 66 -4.25 -24.97 -4.33
CA ALA A 66 -5.38 -24.11 -4.65
C ALA A 66 -4.91 -22.70 -5.05
N ARG A 67 -3.94 -22.14 -4.32
CA ARG A 67 -3.33 -20.84 -4.63
C ARG A 67 -2.66 -20.83 -6.02
N GLN A 68 -1.97 -21.90 -6.39
CA GLN A 68 -1.33 -22.03 -7.72
C GLN A 68 -2.33 -22.11 -8.88
N LEU A 69 -3.58 -22.50 -8.62
CA LEU A 69 -4.64 -22.54 -9.63
C LEU A 69 -5.28 -21.16 -9.87
N VAL A 70 -5.04 -20.19 -8.99
CA VAL A 70 -5.58 -18.83 -9.13
C VAL A 70 -4.79 -18.09 -10.21
N LYS A 71 -5.48 -17.65 -11.26
CA LYS A 71 -4.87 -16.95 -12.40
C LYS A 71 -4.41 -15.54 -12.06
N ASP A 72 -5.11 -14.86 -11.15
CA ASP A 72 -4.82 -13.50 -10.74
C ASP A 72 -4.89 -13.38 -9.21
N LEU A 73 -3.72 -13.21 -8.60
CA LEU A 73 -3.58 -13.02 -7.15
C LEU A 73 -3.65 -11.54 -6.75
N LYS A 74 -3.72 -10.60 -7.70
CA LYS A 74 -3.79 -9.16 -7.40
C LYS A 74 -4.91 -8.79 -6.41
N PRO A 75 -6.13 -9.36 -6.48
CA PRO A 75 -7.18 -9.02 -5.50
C PRO A 75 -6.81 -9.36 -4.06
N GLU A 76 -5.90 -10.31 -3.85
CA GLU A 76 -5.36 -10.65 -2.54
C GLU A 76 -4.32 -9.64 -2.06
N TRP A 77 -3.48 -9.16 -2.96
CA TRP A 77 -2.37 -8.26 -2.67
C TRP A 77 -2.79 -6.80 -2.56
N ALA A 78 -3.82 -6.44 -3.32
CA ALA A 78 -4.40 -5.10 -3.34
C ALA A 78 -4.96 -4.72 -1.97
N PHE A 79 -5.07 -3.41 -1.75
CA PHE A 79 -5.77 -2.89 -0.59
C PHE A 79 -7.23 -3.31 -0.66
N PHE A 80 -7.75 -3.68 0.50
CA PHE A 80 -9.16 -3.81 0.70
C PHE A 80 -9.56 -2.97 1.90
N ARG A 81 -10.15 -1.80 1.61
CA ARG A 81 -10.65 -0.85 2.61
C ARG A 81 -9.55 -0.43 3.62
N PRO A 82 -8.54 0.31 3.13
CA PRO A 82 -7.52 0.88 4.00
C PRO A 82 -8.17 1.96 4.88
N ILE A 83 -7.99 1.86 6.20
CA ILE A 83 -8.69 2.72 7.17
C ILE A 83 -7.79 3.75 7.84
N SER A 84 -6.55 3.38 8.17
CA SER A 84 -5.63 4.23 8.93
C SER A 84 -4.25 4.20 8.30
N ILE A 85 -3.59 5.36 8.28
CA ILE A 85 -2.23 5.52 7.83
C ILE A 85 -1.39 6.26 8.87
N LYS A 86 -0.13 5.84 9.04
CA LYS A 86 0.86 6.49 9.91
C LYS A 86 2.23 6.49 9.27
N THR A 87 2.90 7.62 9.34
CA THR A 87 4.29 7.81 8.96
C THR A 87 5.17 7.80 10.21
N THR A 88 6.41 7.35 10.07
CA THR A 88 7.43 7.38 11.13
C THR A 88 8.68 8.11 10.63
N GLU A 89 9.53 8.56 11.57
CA GLU A 89 10.73 9.34 11.26
C GLU A 89 11.77 8.57 10.42
N ASP A 90 11.74 7.24 10.46
CA ASP A 90 12.58 6.37 9.63
C ASP A 90 12.03 6.16 8.20
N GLY A 91 11.00 6.92 7.80
CA GLY A 91 10.42 6.86 6.47
C GLY A 91 9.48 5.69 6.23
N ARG A 92 9.09 4.93 7.28
CA ARG A 92 8.07 3.89 7.12
C ARG A 92 6.67 4.47 7.09
N ILE A 93 5.83 3.85 6.28
CA ILE A 93 4.42 4.18 6.13
C ILE A 93 3.61 2.93 6.43
N TRP A 94 2.84 2.99 7.50
CA TRP A 94 2.01 1.90 8.00
C TRP A 94 0.57 2.13 7.58
N ILE A 95 -0.02 1.15 6.90
CA ILE A 95 -1.42 1.21 6.43
C ILE A 95 -2.16 -0.01 6.94
N SER A 96 -3.24 0.21 7.68
CA SER A 96 -4.11 -0.87 8.17
C SER A 96 -5.36 -1.04 7.31
N GLU A 97 -5.78 -2.29 7.12
CA GLU A 97 -6.96 -2.69 6.36
C GLU A 97 -7.98 -3.36 7.28
N ASP A 98 -9.28 -3.15 7.04
CA ASP A 98 -10.33 -3.68 7.92
C ASP A 98 -10.75 -5.13 7.56
N GLU A 99 -10.91 -5.50 6.29
CA GLU A 99 -11.39 -6.85 5.91
C GLU A 99 -10.29 -7.87 5.62
N ARG A 100 -9.04 -7.43 5.45
CA ARG A 100 -7.92 -8.35 5.19
C ARG A 100 -7.14 -8.71 6.46
N TRP A 101 -7.50 -8.11 7.60
CA TRP A 101 -6.80 -8.26 8.88
C TRP A 101 -5.29 -8.13 8.73
N ARG A 102 -4.87 -7.19 7.88
CA ARG A 102 -3.50 -7.02 7.43
C ARG A 102 -3.07 -5.58 7.66
N ILE A 103 -1.78 -5.42 7.88
CA ILE A 103 -1.09 -4.15 7.82
C ILE A 103 -0.06 -4.26 6.70
N GLN A 104 -0.05 -3.30 5.78
CA GLN A 104 0.99 -3.16 4.78
C GLN A 104 1.96 -2.05 5.23
N VAL A 105 3.24 -2.33 5.13
CA VAL A 105 4.31 -1.39 5.52
C VAL A 105 5.11 -1.07 4.28
N TYR A 106 5.17 0.21 3.94
CA TYR A 106 5.97 0.72 2.83
C TYR A 106 7.17 1.45 3.41
N GLN A 107 8.29 1.38 2.69
CA GLN A 107 9.48 2.16 2.99
C GLN A 107 9.62 3.24 1.92
N LYS A 108 9.58 4.50 2.32
CA LYS A 108 9.94 5.62 1.43
C LYS A 108 11.45 5.64 1.24
N GLU A 109 11.89 5.88 0.01
CA GLU A 109 13.28 6.22 -0.29
C GLU A 109 13.49 7.71 0.01
N LEU A 110 14.33 8.02 0.98
CA LEU A 110 14.53 9.39 1.49
C LEU A 110 15.34 10.28 0.54
N ASP A 111 16.24 9.68 -0.25
CA ASP A 111 17.20 10.40 -1.10
C ASP A 111 16.97 10.18 -2.61
N TRP A 112 15.71 10.01 -3.03
CA TRP A 112 15.40 9.79 -4.44
C TRP A 112 15.62 11.05 -5.28
N GLU A 113 16.71 11.07 -6.05
CA GLU A 113 16.93 12.07 -7.10
C GLU A 113 16.28 11.64 -8.41
N VAL A 114 15.62 12.57 -9.11
CA VAL A 114 15.11 12.31 -10.46
C VAL A 114 16.31 12.00 -11.36
N PRO A 115 16.40 10.79 -11.95
CA PRO A 115 17.50 10.47 -12.83
C PRO A 115 17.48 11.46 -14.01
N ALA A 116 18.64 12.02 -14.36
CA ALA A 116 18.81 12.76 -15.60
C ALA A 116 18.61 11.80 -16.78
N LEU A 117 17.36 11.65 -17.21
CA LEU A 117 16.99 10.92 -18.42
C LEU A 117 17.45 11.76 -19.62
N ASN A 118 18.67 11.51 -20.08
CA ASN A 118 19.07 11.88 -21.43
C ASN A 118 18.35 10.90 -22.38
N LEU A 119 17.15 11.27 -22.82
CA LEU A 119 16.37 10.60 -23.86
C LEU A 119 16.77 11.11 -25.24
#